data_AF-A0A7S3GP41-F1
#
_entry.id   AF-A0A7S3GP41-F1
#
_cell.length_a   1.000
_cell.length_b   1.000
_cell.length_c   1.000
_cell.angle_alpha   90.00
_cell.angle_beta   90.00
_cell.angle_gamma   90.00
#
_symmetry.space_group_name_H-M   'P 1'
#
loop_
_entity.id
_entity.type
_entity.pdbx_description
1 polymer ?
#
loop_
_entity_poly.entity_id
_entity_poly.type
_entity_poly.pdbx_seq_one_letter_code
_entity_poly.pdbx_strand_id
1 'polypeptide(L)'
;GLKLLASAAAAVGPGSEEDAMELEVALHANCAQVLIRQRKWLECIEHCNAAVKLEPSHAKAAWRGATAAIEVDMHDVAVSFVENALEFQPDCAELLDLRRRLGPLPDLADGYDSGSGDENTINVRKFS
;
A
#
# COMPACT_ATOMS: atom_id res chain seq x y z
N GLY A 1 -19.56 33.92 -11.98
CA GLY A 1 -19.12 33.53 -10.63
C GLY A 1 -17.83 32.72 -10.62
N LEU A 2 -16.79 33.11 -11.36
CA LEU A 2 -15.49 32.39 -11.39
C LEU A 2 -14.31 33.18 -10.82
N LYS A 3 -14.52 34.44 -10.40
CA LYS A 3 -13.46 35.27 -9.79
C LYS A 3 -13.35 35.14 -8.26
N LEU A 4 -14.25 34.40 -7.60
CA LEU A 4 -14.29 34.27 -6.14
C LEU A 4 -13.47 33.09 -5.59
N LEU A 5 -13.20 32.05 -6.38
CA LEU A 5 -12.41 30.90 -5.93
C LEU A 5 -10.90 31.18 -5.88
N ALA A 6 -10.39 32.05 -6.78
CA ALA A 6 -8.98 32.44 -6.78
C ALA A 6 -8.59 33.30 -5.55
N SER A 7 -9.55 33.93 -4.88
CA SER A 7 -9.30 34.80 -3.72
C SER A 7 -9.30 34.06 -2.37
N ALA A 8 -9.83 32.83 -2.32
CA ALA A 8 -9.86 32.02 -1.10
C ALA A 8 -8.55 31.24 -0.87
N ALA A 9 -7.84 30.91 -1.95
CA ALA A 9 -6.54 30.23 -1.87
C ALA A 9 -5.42 31.11 -1.30
N ALA A 10 -5.58 32.44 -1.29
CA ALA A 10 -4.56 33.38 -0.83
C ALA A 10 -4.55 33.60 0.71
N ALA A 11 -5.48 33.00 1.46
CA ALA A 11 -5.63 33.20 2.90
C ALA A 11 -5.17 32.00 3.76
N VAL A 12 -4.76 30.91 3.11
CA VAL A 12 -4.21 29.73 3.78
C VAL A 12 -2.70 29.99 3.88
N GLY A 13 -2.20 30.28 5.08
CA GLY A 13 -0.76 30.43 5.29
C GLY A 13 -0.05 29.09 5.01
N PRO A 14 1.27 29.10 4.74
CA PRO A 14 2.01 27.89 4.41
C PRO A 14 1.88 26.77 5.47
N GLY A 15 1.78 27.14 6.76
CA GLY A 15 1.54 26.15 7.82
C GLY A 15 0.17 25.46 7.74
N SER A 16 -0.88 26.14 7.27
CA SER A 16 -2.21 25.52 7.17
C SER A 16 -2.36 24.58 5.97
N GLU A 17 -1.51 24.68 4.95
CA GLU A 17 -1.49 23.70 3.84
C GLU A 17 -0.71 22.44 4.24
N GLU A 18 0.45 22.60 4.90
CA GLU A 18 1.23 21.47 5.44
C GLU A 18 0.44 20.69 6.50
N ASP A 19 -0.19 21.39 7.44
CA ASP A 19 -1.06 20.77 8.45
C ASP A 19 -2.24 20.02 7.81
N ALA A 20 -2.82 20.57 6.73
CA ALA A 20 -3.91 19.92 6.00
C ALA A 20 -3.44 18.66 5.28
N MET A 21 -2.25 18.68 4.66
CA MET A 21 -1.65 17.52 4.03
C MET A 21 -1.33 16.41 5.05
N GLU A 22 -0.78 16.76 6.22
CA GLU A 22 -0.50 15.79 7.28
C GLU A 22 -1.78 15.11 7.77
N LEU A 23 -2.86 15.88 7.97
CA LEU A 23 -4.16 15.35 8.34
C LEU A 23 -4.74 14.43 7.26
N GLU A 24 -4.56 14.76 5.98
CA GLU A 24 -5.01 13.96 4.85
C GLU A 24 -4.25 12.63 4.77
N VAL A 25 -2.92 12.66 4.93
CA VAL A 25 -2.09 11.45 5.01
C VAL A 25 -2.57 10.55 6.16
N ALA A 26 -2.76 11.11 7.35
CA ALA A 26 -3.22 10.37 8.52
C ALA A 26 -4.61 9.75 8.29
N LEU A 27 -5.53 10.48 7.65
CA LEU A 27 -6.86 9.98 7.30
C LEU A 27 -6.75 8.76 6.37
N HIS A 28 -6.02 8.89 5.27
CA HIS A 28 -5.84 7.80 4.31
C HIS A 28 -5.14 6.58 4.95
N ALA A 29 -4.09 6.79 5.74
CA ALA A 29 -3.38 5.73 6.43
C ALA A 29 -4.25 4.98 7.46
N ASN A 30 -5.12 5.70 8.17
CA ASN A 30 -6.06 5.10 9.12
C ASN A 30 -7.19 4.33 8.41
N CYS A 31 -7.74 4.86 7.32
CA CYS A 31 -8.69 4.14 6.48
C CYS A 31 -8.08 2.84 5.95
N ALA A 32 -6.87 2.90 5.40
CA ALA A 32 -6.15 1.72 4.92
C ALA A 32 -5.96 0.65 6.02
N GLN A 33 -5.62 1.05 7.24
CA GLN A 33 -5.48 0.14 8.37
C GLN A 33 -6.80 -0.59 8.70
N VAL A 34 -7.94 0.10 8.61
CA VAL A 34 -9.26 -0.50 8.83
C VAL A 34 -9.63 -1.44 7.68
N LEU A 35 -9.38 -1.03 6.44
CA LEU A 35 -9.71 -1.81 5.24
C LEU A 35 -8.94 -3.14 5.16
N ILE A 36 -7.66 -3.16 5.57
CA ILE A 36 -6.88 -4.42 5.71
C ILE A 36 -7.57 -5.39 6.66
N ARG A 37 -8.05 -4.91 7.82
CA ARG A 37 -8.72 -5.78 8.80
C ARG A 37 -10.05 -6.32 8.26
N GLN A 38 -10.68 -5.58 7.35
CA GLN A 38 -11.90 -5.98 6.65
C GLN A 38 -11.63 -6.82 5.39
N ARG A 39 -10.35 -7.04 5.01
CA ARG A 39 -9.95 -7.69 3.75
C ARG A 39 -10.49 -7.00 2.50
N LYS A 40 -10.71 -5.68 2.57
CA LYS A 40 -11.10 -4.82 1.44
C LYS A 40 -9.84 -4.31 0.76
N TRP A 41 -9.22 -5.19 -0.02
CA TRP A 41 -7.85 -5.02 -0.50
C TRP A 41 -7.72 -3.91 -1.54
N LEU A 42 -8.63 -3.84 -2.52
CA LEU A 42 -8.57 -2.83 -3.59
C LEU A 42 -8.77 -1.42 -3.02
N GLU A 43 -9.76 -1.22 -2.15
CA GLU A 43 -9.95 0.08 -1.49
C GLU A 43 -8.77 0.43 -0.57
N CYS A 44 -8.16 -0.57 0.07
CA CYS A 44 -6.94 -0.35 0.86
C CYS A 44 -5.80 0.21 -0.01
N ILE A 45 -5.59 -0.37 -1.20
CA ILE A 45 -4.56 0.08 -2.15
C ILE A 45 -4.81 1.54 -2.55
N GLU A 46 -6.06 1.92 -2.84
CA GLU A 46 -6.40 3.31 -3.19
C GLU A 46 -6.04 4.29 -2.07
N HIS A 47 -6.42 4.00 -0.83
CA HIS A 47 -6.07 4.83 0.32
C HIS A 47 -4.55 4.84 0.58
N CYS A 48 -3.85 3.72 0.44
CA CYS A 48 -2.40 3.68 0.59
C CYS A 48 -1.71 4.53 -0.48
N ASN A 49 -2.17 4.44 -1.74
CA ASN A 49 -1.64 5.22 -2.86
C ASN A 49 -1.82 6.73 -2.62
N ALA A 50 -2.99 7.16 -2.13
CA ALA A 50 -3.21 8.55 -1.76
C ALA A 50 -2.25 9.02 -0.66
N ALA A 51 -2.08 8.23 0.41
CA ALA A 51 -1.16 8.56 1.51
C ALA A 51 0.29 8.68 1.02
N VAL A 52 0.80 7.74 0.22
CA VAL A 52 2.20 7.78 -0.24
C VAL A 52 2.45 8.81 -1.35
N LYS A 53 1.41 9.26 -2.06
CA LYS A 53 1.53 10.39 -3.00
C LYS A 53 1.74 11.71 -2.28
N LEU A 54 1.11 11.87 -1.11
CA LEU A 54 1.24 13.06 -0.27
C LEU A 54 2.53 12.98 0.57
N GLU A 55 2.82 11.82 1.13
CA GLU A 55 4.03 11.56 1.93
C GLU A 55 4.74 10.27 1.44
N PRO A 56 5.66 10.38 0.47
CA PRO A 56 6.38 9.22 -0.07
C PRO A 56 7.20 8.44 0.98
N SER A 57 7.62 9.12 2.05
CA SER A 57 8.29 8.50 3.19
C SER A 57 7.35 7.73 4.13
N HIS A 58 6.04 7.65 3.89
CA HIS A 58 5.11 7.00 4.82
C HIS A 58 5.17 5.46 4.75
N ALA A 59 6.22 4.87 5.32
CA ALA A 59 6.54 3.43 5.25
C ALA A 59 5.38 2.51 5.65
N LYS A 60 4.55 2.88 6.63
CA LYS A 60 3.40 2.07 7.05
C LYS A 60 2.31 1.99 5.98
N ALA A 61 2.09 3.05 5.22
CA ALA A 61 1.11 3.06 4.13
C ALA A 61 1.63 2.25 2.95
N ALA A 62 2.92 2.41 2.61
CA ALA A 62 3.56 1.58 1.60
C ALA A 62 3.50 0.09 1.94
N TRP A 63 3.88 -0.31 3.17
CA TRP A 63 3.83 -1.71 3.61
C TRP A 63 2.41 -2.29 3.56
N ARG A 64 1.40 -1.50 3.97
CA ARG A 64 -0.01 -1.89 3.90
C ARG A 64 -0.50 -2.03 2.46
N GLY A 65 -0.16 -1.08 1.58
CA GLY A 65 -0.50 -1.10 0.16
C GLY A 65 0.11 -2.31 -0.55
N ALA A 66 1.38 -2.60 -0.28
CA ALA A 66 2.06 -3.77 -0.80
C ALA A 66 1.44 -5.09 -0.29
N THR A 67 1.12 -5.18 1.00
CA THR A 67 0.44 -6.35 1.57
C THR A 67 -0.94 -6.56 0.94
N ALA A 68 -1.73 -5.50 0.78
CA ALA A 68 -3.04 -5.58 0.14
C ALA A 68 -2.93 -6.00 -1.33
N ALA A 69 -1.92 -5.51 -2.05
CA ALA A 69 -1.66 -5.88 -3.44
C ALA A 69 -1.25 -7.36 -3.58
N ILE A 70 -0.47 -7.91 -2.65
CA ILE A 70 -0.14 -9.35 -2.59
C ILE A 70 -1.42 -10.19 -2.44
N GLU A 71 -2.35 -9.79 -1.58
CA GLU A 71 -3.60 -10.54 -1.34
C GLU A 71 -4.56 -10.57 -2.55
N VAL A 72 -4.34 -9.71 -3.54
CA VAL A 72 -5.09 -9.69 -4.82
C VAL A 72 -4.21 -10.02 -6.02
N ASP A 73 -3.06 -10.66 -5.80
CA ASP A 73 -2.10 -11.10 -6.81
C ASP A 73 -1.50 -9.98 -7.70
N MET A 74 -1.62 -8.72 -7.32
CA MET A 74 -1.04 -7.56 -8.01
C MET A 74 0.44 -7.35 -7.59
N HIS A 75 1.29 -8.30 -7.99
CA HIS A 75 2.70 -8.35 -7.58
C HIS A 75 3.52 -7.13 -8.04
N ASP A 76 3.26 -6.62 -9.24
CA ASP A 76 3.88 -5.42 -9.80
C ASP A 76 3.60 -4.18 -8.93
N VAL A 77 2.36 -4.01 -8.50
CA VAL A 77 1.94 -2.93 -7.60
C VAL A 77 2.58 -3.09 -6.23
N ALA A 78 2.67 -4.31 -5.71
CA ALA A 78 3.32 -4.58 -4.43
C ALA A 78 4.81 -4.19 -4.46
N VAL A 79 5.52 -4.57 -5.51
CA VAL A 79 6.93 -4.19 -5.71
C VAL A 79 7.07 -2.68 -5.80
N SER A 80 6.22 -2.00 -6.57
CA SER A 80 6.24 -0.54 -6.71
C SER A 80 6.09 0.18 -5.37
N PHE A 81 5.13 -0.23 -4.52
CA PHE A 81 4.98 0.36 -3.18
C PHE A 81 6.25 0.20 -2.34
N VAL A 82 6.86 -0.98 -2.36
CA VAL A 82 8.03 -1.28 -1.53
C VAL A 82 9.27 -0.54 -2.04
N GLU A 83 9.54 -0.58 -3.35
CA GLU A 83 10.71 0.06 -3.94
C GLU A 83 10.65 1.58 -3.79
N ASN A 84 9.51 2.21 -4.11
CA ASN A 84 9.35 3.65 -3.93
C ASN A 84 9.56 4.06 -2.47
N ALA A 85 9.05 3.30 -1.50
CA ALA A 85 9.23 3.64 -0.09
C ALA A 85 10.66 3.41 0.41
N LEU A 86 11.37 2.42 -0.12
CA LEU A 86 12.78 2.17 0.19
C LEU A 86 13.71 3.26 -0.38
N GLU A 87 13.31 4.01 -1.41
CA GLU A 87 14.06 5.19 -1.86
C GLU A 87 14.15 6.26 -0.77
N PHE A 88 13.12 6.39 0.07
CA PHE A 88 13.09 7.35 1.19
C PHE A 88 13.54 6.75 2.52
N GLN A 89 13.29 5.45 2.74
CA GLN A 89 13.66 4.73 3.96
C GLN A 89 14.41 3.43 3.62
N PRO A 90 15.68 3.51 3.18
CA PRO A 90 16.42 2.34 2.71
C PRO A 90 16.66 1.27 3.78
N ASP A 91 16.68 1.69 5.05
CA ASP A 91 16.96 0.82 6.19
C ASP A 91 15.68 0.29 6.89
N CYS A 92 14.50 0.51 6.30
CA CYS A 92 13.24 0.02 6.88
C CYS A 92 13.15 -1.51 6.79
N ALA A 93 13.32 -2.18 7.93
CA ALA A 93 13.38 -3.63 8.03
C ALA A 93 12.13 -4.33 7.48
N GLU A 94 10.94 -3.78 7.74
CA GLU A 94 9.66 -4.35 7.28
C GLU A 94 9.51 -4.27 5.76
N LEU A 95 9.99 -3.18 5.13
CA LEU A 95 9.97 -3.02 3.67
C LEU A 95 11.01 -3.92 3.01
N LEU A 96 12.22 -4.04 3.60
CA LEU A 96 13.26 -4.95 3.11
C LEU A 96 12.83 -6.42 3.20
N ASP A 97 12.17 -6.82 4.30
CA ASP A 97 11.62 -8.16 4.43
C ASP A 97 10.56 -8.43 3.36
N LEU A 98 9.63 -7.48 3.15
CA LEU A 98 8.59 -7.62 2.15
C LEU A 98 9.17 -7.66 0.73
N ARG A 99 10.17 -6.84 0.42
CA ARG A 99 10.88 -6.85 -0.88
C ARG A 99 11.52 -8.21 -1.17
N ARG A 100 12.12 -8.82 -0.15
CA ARG A 100 12.75 -10.15 -0.26
C ARG A 100 11.70 -11.23 -0.52
N ARG A 101 10.56 -11.16 0.17
CA ARG A 101 9.44 -12.11 0.02
C ARG A 101 8.77 -12.03 -1.36
N LEU A 102 8.71 -10.83 -1.95
CA LEU A 102 8.14 -10.61 -3.28
C LEU A 102 8.97 -11.23 -4.42
N GLY A 103 10.27 -11.52 -4.19
CA GLY A 103 11.14 -12.11 -5.20
C GLY A 103 11.37 -11.19 -6.42
N PRO A 104 11.86 -11.74 -7.54
CA PRO A 104 11.89 -11.02 -8.81
C PRO A 104 10.47 -10.87 -9.39
N LEU A 105 10.24 -9.84 -10.20
CA LEU A 105 8.98 -9.71 -10.93
C LEU A 105 8.79 -10.94 -11.84
N PRO A 106 7.55 -11.45 -11.99
CA PRO A 106 7.27 -12.72 -12.67
C PRO A 106 7.78 -12.79 -14.12
N ASP A 107 7.89 -11.67 -14.83
CA ASP A 107 8.43 -11.64 -16.20
C ASP A 107 9.96 -11.75 -16.29
N LEU A 108 10.67 -11.67 -15.15
CA LEU A 108 12.12 -11.86 -15.04
C LEU A 108 12.51 -13.22 -14.44
N ALA A 109 11.53 -14.01 -14.02
CA ALA A 109 11.76 -15.37 -13.53
C ALA A 109 11.73 -16.32 -14.73
N ASP A 110 12.92 -16.66 -15.25
CA ASP A 110 13.10 -17.73 -16.23
C ASP A 110 12.24 -18.95 -15.86
N GLY A 111 11.27 -19.29 -16.72
CA GLY A 111 10.52 -20.55 -16.75
C GLY A 111 10.08 -21.11 -15.39
N TYR A 112 8.92 -20.68 -14.90
CA TYR A 112 8.26 -21.32 -13.75
C TYR A 112 7.80 -22.75 -14.11
N ASP A 113 8.68 -23.73 -13.89
CA ASP A 113 8.33 -25.14 -13.72
C ASP A 113 7.92 -25.36 -12.26
N SER A 114 6.63 -25.17 -11.96
CA SER A 114 6.05 -25.67 -10.73
C SER A 114 5.57 -27.10 -10.94
N GLY A 115 6.52 -28.03 -10.80
CA GLY A 115 6.22 -29.41 -10.46
C GLY A 115 5.41 -29.50 -9.17
N SER A 116 4.35 -30.28 -9.25
CA SER A 116 3.50 -30.83 -8.19
C SER A 116 4.22 -31.17 -6.88
N GLY A 117 3.57 -30.86 -5.76
CA GLY A 117 3.98 -31.28 -4.41
C GLY A 117 2.95 -30.93 -3.32
N ASP A 118 1.70 -31.37 -3.52
CA ASP A 118 0.76 -31.97 -2.57
C ASP A 118 0.57 -31.52 -1.10
N GLU A 119 -0.71 -31.55 -0.72
CA GLU A 119 -1.30 -31.83 0.60
C GLU A 119 -1.38 -30.73 1.68
N ASN A 120 -2.52 -30.01 1.70
CA ASN A 120 -3.23 -29.81 2.97
C ASN A 120 -4.75 -29.57 2.80
N THR A 121 -5.49 -30.60 2.36
CA THR A 121 -6.95 -30.64 2.52
C THR A 121 -7.27 -31.13 3.93
N ILE A 122 -7.33 -30.24 4.92
CA ILE A 122 -7.87 -30.62 6.24
C ILE A 122 -9.39 -30.59 6.18
N ASN A 123 -9.94 -31.78 6.03
CA ASN A 123 -11.34 -32.14 6.22
C ASN A 123 -11.59 -32.41 7.71
N VAL A 124 -12.25 -31.49 8.41
CA VAL A 124 -12.89 -31.67 9.74
C VAL A 124 -14.03 -30.64 9.83
N ARG A 125 -15.31 -30.92 10.09
CA ARG A 125 -16.04 -32.07 10.62
C ARG A 125 -17.49 -32.01 10.12
N LYS A 126 -18.07 -33.20 9.89
CA LYS A 126 -19.51 -33.44 10.02
C LYS A 126 -19.97 -32.96 11.41
N PHE A 127 -21.02 -32.15 11.45
CA PHE A 127 -21.94 -32.14 12.59
C PHE A 127 -23.31 -32.59 12.08
N SER A 128 -23.83 -33.59 12.79
CA SER A 128 -25.13 -34.23 12.64
C SER A 128 -26.30 -33.28 12.86
#